data_AF-U4LJP5-F1
#
_entry.id   AF-U4LJP5-F1
#
_cell.length_a   1.000
_cell.length_b   1.000
_cell.length_c   1.000
_cell.angle_alpha   90.00
_cell.angle_beta   90.00
_cell.angle_gamma   90.00
#
_symmetry.space_group_name_H-M   'P 1'
#
loop_
_entity.id
_entity.type
_entity.pdbx_description
1 polymer ?
#
loop_
_entity_poly.entity_id
_entity_poly.type
_entity_poly.pdbx_seq_one_letter_code
_entity_poly.pdbx_strand_id
1 'polypeptide(L)'
;MVVITQEGNLSAPLTTGLFHDLSFWVSLTVPGRGKLIEDIKKNGGTVSQAERHATYLLVDDRKPPLPDQLHDPKRFGLLRYGN
;
A
#
# COMPACT_ATOMS: atom_id res chain seq x y z
N MET A 1 6.57 -23.02 -17.23
CA MET A 1 6.56 -21.93 -18.24
C MET A 1 5.25 -21.19 -18.07
N VAL A 2 5.27 -19.97 -17.52
CA VAL A 2 4.06 -19.17 -17.30
C VAL A 2 4.18 -17.95 -18.20
N VAL A 3 3.20 -17.78 -19.09
CA VAL A 3 3.10 -16.66 -20.02
C VAL A 3 2.17 -15.63 -19.39
N ILE A 4 2.64 -14.39 -19.27
CA ILE A 4 1.84 -13.26 -18.79
C ILE A 4 1.55 -12.38 -20.01
N THR A 5 0.31 -12.38 -20.48
CA THR A 5 -0.14 -11.47 -21.53
C THR A 5 -0.77 -10.25 -20.86
N GLN A 6 -0.18 -9.07 -21.06
CA GLN A 6 -0.81 -7.80 -20.76
C GLN A 6 -0.86 -6.99 -22.06
N GLU A 7 -2.03 -6.96 -22.67
CA GLU A 7 -2.33 -6.22 -23.90
C GLU A 7 -2.55 -4.74 -23.57
N GLY A 8 -1.45 -4.04 -23.33
CA GLY A 8 -1.39 -2.60 -23.16
C GLY A 8 -0.06 -2.09 -23.69
N ASN A 9 -0.10 -1.38 -24.82
CA ASN A 9 1.01 -0.79 -25.58
C ASN A 9 2.30 -0.50 -24.74
N LEU A 10 3.26 -1.43 -24.76
CA LEU A 10 4.51 -1.40 -23.96
C LEU A 10 5.64 -0.53 -24.57
N SER A 11 5.31 0.47 -25.40
CA SER A 11 6.31 1.32 -26.04
C SER A 11 6.83 2.47 -25.18
N ALA A 12 6.30 2.65 -23.96
CA ALA A 12 6.88 3.59 -23.00
C ALA A 12 8.10 2.94 -22.34
N PRO A 13 9.26 3.60 -22.29
CA PRO A 13 10.41 3.04 -21.60
C PRO A 13 10.00 2.78 -20.15
N LEU A 14 10.19 1.54 -19.68
CA LEU A 14 9.95 1.08 -18.29
C LEU A 14 10.93 1.74 -17.28
N THR A 15 11.20 3.04 -17.44
CA THR A 15 12.21 3.78 -16.68
C THR A 15 11.67 4.30 -15.35
N THR A 16 10.35 4.27 -15.15
CA THR A 16 9.72 4.61 -13.88
C THR A 16 9.29 3.30 -13.20
N GLY A 17 9.86 3.01 -12.03
CA GLY A 17 9.48 1.82 -11.26
C GLY A 17 7.98 1.79 -10.93
N LEU A 18 7.43 0.62 -10.58
CA LEU A 18 5.98 0.42 -10.34
C LEU A 18 5.36 1.44 -9.37
N PHE A 19 6.16 2.02 -8.49
CA PHE A 19 5.73 2.95 -7.45
C PHE A 19 6.34 4.36 -7.59
N HIS A 20 6.71 4.75 -8.81
CA HIS A 20 7.25 6.09 -9.06
C HIS A 20 6.31 7.19 -8.54
N ASP A 21 6.87 8.18 -7.85
CA ASP A 21 6.16 9.29 -7.18
C ASP A 21 5.13 8.88 -6.12
N LEU A 22 5.09 7.59 -5.72
CA LEU A 22 4.22 7.12 -4.66
C LEU A 22 4.95 7.08 -3.32
N SER A 23 4.24 7.52 -2.28
CA SER A 23 4.71 7.46 -0.90
C SER A 23 3.81 6.57 -0.06
N PHE A 24 4.42 5.71 0.75
CA PHE A 24 3.74 4.70 1.55
C PHE A 24 4.04 4.90 3.02
N TRP A 25 3.07 4.64 3.88
CA TRP A 25 3.31 4.40 5.29
C TRP A 25 2.94 2.94 5.60
N VAL A 26 3.84 2.23 6.27
CA VAL A 26 3.66 0.81 6.59
C VAL A 26 3.55 0.67 8.10
N SER A 27 2.38 0.22 8.58
CA SER A 27 2.12 0.01 9.99
C SER A 27 3.13 -0.95 10.60
N LEU A 28 3.53 -0.66 11.84
CA LEU A 28 4.42 -1.51 12.64
C LEU A 28 3.85 -2.91 12.87
N THR A 29 2.53 -3.07 12.76
CA THR A 29 1.86 -4.36 12.97
C THR A 29 1.92 -5.27 11.75
N VAL A 30 2.35 -4.78 10.58
CA VAL A 30 2.38 -5.58 9.34
C VAL A 30 3.44 -6.69 9.45
N PRO A 31 3.05 -7.97 9.33
CA PRO A 31 4.01 -9.07 9.26
C PRO A 31 4.94 -8.89 8.07
N GLY A 32 6.25 -9.09 8.27
CA GLY A 32 7.23 -8.93 7.20
C GLY A 32 7.43 -7.49 6.72
N ARG A 33 7.06 -6.49 7.54
CA ARG A 33 7.21 -5.05 7.24
C ARG A 33 8.56 -4.68 6.60
N GLY A 34 9.67 -5.25 7.09
CA GLY A 34 11.01 -4.97 6.55
C GLY A 34 11.10 -5.28 5.05
N LYS A 35 10.73 -6.50 4.66
CA LYS A 35 10.72 -6.94 3.27
C LYS A 35 9.79 -6.08 2.40
N LEU A 36 8.60 -5.75 2.93
CA LEU A 36 7.65 -4.90 2.20
C LEU A 36 8.21 -3.50 1.92
N ILE A 37 8.91 -2.90 2.90
CA ILE A 37 9.58 -1.61 2.72
C ILE A 37 10.69 -1.71 1.67
N GLU A 38 11.47 -2.79 1.66
CA GLU A 38 12.50 -3.03 0.66
C GLU A 38 11.92 -3.16 -0.75
N ASP A 39 10.83 -3.93 -0.90
CA ASP A 39 10.13 -4.11 -2.18
C ASP A 39 9.55 -2.77 -2.69
N ILE A 40 8.98 -1.94 -1.80
CA ILE A 40 8.49 -0.61 -2.17
C ILE A 40 9.62 0.27 -2.72
N LYS A 41 10.75 0.32 -2.01
CA LYS A 41 11.92 1.12 -2.43
C LYS A 41 12.53 0.60 -3.73
N LYS A 42 12.67 -0.71 -3.88
CA LYS A 42 13.20 -1.36 -5.08
C LYS A 42 12.38 -1.03 -6.33
N ASN A 43 11.08 -0.81 -6.15
CA ASN A 43 10.15 -0.44 -7.22
C ASN A 43 9.96 1.08 -7.37
N GLY A 44 10.86 1.90 -6.81
CA GLY A 44 10.86 3.35 -7.01
C GLY A 44 9.92 4.15 -6.10
N GLY A 45 9.31 3.50 -5.10
CA GLY A 45 8.46 4.15 -4.11
C GLY A 45 9.24 4.67 -2.90
N THR A 46 8.62 5.58 -2.15
CA THR A 46 9.18 6.12 -0.91
C THR A 46 8.38 5.65 0.30
N VAL A 47 9.02 5.59 1.47
CA VAL A 47 8.34 5.23 2.74
C VAL A 47 8.40 6.40 3.69
N SER A 48 7.23 6.94 4.03
CA SER A 48 7.05 8.02 4.99
C SER A 48 7.09 7.49 6.43
N GLN A 49 7.62 8.31 7.33
CA GLN A 49 7.60 8.01 8.77
C GLN A 49 6.25 8.34 9.42
N ALA A 50 5.46 9.24 8.84
CA ALA A 50 4.14 9.62 9.36
C ALA A 50 3.04 9.35 8.34
N GLU A 51 1.92 8.79 8.83
CA GLU A 51 0.72 8.45 8.03
C GLU A 51 0.23 9.63 7.20
N ARG A 52 0.18 10.83 7.81
CA ARG A 52 -0.33 12.05 7.17
C ARG A 52 0.45 12.54 5.94
N HIS A 53 1.68 12.04 5.75
CA HIS A 53 2.54 12.43 4.63
C HIS A 53 2.61 11.35 3.54
N ALA A 54 1.93 10.22 3.74
CA ALA A 54 1.89 9.15 2.76
C ALA A 54 0.67 9.26 1.84
N THR A 55 0.87 8.88 0.58
CA THR A 55 -0.21 8.69 -0.41
C THR A 55 -1.04 7.46 -0.07
N TYR A 56 -0.39 6.38 0.38
CA TYR A 56 -1.03 5.11 0.71
C TYR A 56 -0.64 4.60 2.10
N LEU A 57 -1.59 3.96 2.78
CA LEU A 57 -1.40 3.32 4.08
C LEU A 57 -1.49 1.80 3.92
N LEU A 58 -0.45 1.08 4.35
CA LEU A 58 -0.42 -0.38 4.40
C LEU A 58 -0.57 -0.83 5.85
N VAL A 59 -1.68 -1.49 6.15
CA VAL A 59 -2.09 -1.94 7.48
C VAL A 59 -2.39 -3.44 7.46
N ASP A 60 -2.28 -4.08 8.63
CA ASP A 60 -2.67 -5.48 8.79
C ASP A 60 -4.17 -5.55 9.14
N ASP A 61 -4.97 -6.13 8.24
CA ASP A 61 -6.42 -6.26 8.36
C ASP A 61 -6.85 -7.33 9.37
N ARG A 62 -5.92 -8.22 9.75
CA ARG A 62 -6.18 -9.31 10.70
C ARG A 62 -6.12 -8.86 12.14
N LYS A 63 -5.62 -7.65 12.40
CA LYS A 63 -5.62 -7.06 13.74
C LYS A 63 -6.89 -6.23 13.91
N PRO A 64 -7.75 -6.52 14.91
CA PRO A 64 -8.91 -5.69 15.16
C PRO A 64 -8.45 -4.25 15.40
N PRO A 65 -9.18 -3.24 14.89
CA PRO A 65 -8.84 -1.85 15.12
C PRO A 65 -8.74 -1.62 16.63
N LEU A 66 -7.68 -0.93 17.06
CA LEU A 66 -7.57 -0.47 18.45
C LEU A 66 -8.84 0.32 18.79
N PRO A 67 -9.46 0.11 19.96
CA PRO A 67 -10.78 0.67 20.28
C PRO A 67 -10.86 2.21 20.17
N ASP A 68 -9.73 2.91 20.25
CA ASP A 68 -9.64 4.37 20.10
C ASP A 68 -9.64 4.91 18.65
N GLN A 69 -9.58 4.06 17.62
CA GLN A 69 -9.62 4.51 16.22
C GLN A 69 -11.03 4.48 15.61
N LEU A 70 -12.05 4.13 16.40
CA LEU A 70 -13.44 4.03 15.96
C LEU A 70 -14.24 5.34 16.15
N HIS A 71 -13.60 6.52 16.11
CA HIS A 71 -14.28 7.80 16.37
C HIS A 71 -14.54 8.70 15.14
N ASP A 72 -14.23 8.25 13.92
CA ASP A 72 -14.66 8.97 12.72
C ASP A 72 -15.13 8.01 11.60
N PRO A 73 -16.44 7.72 11.51
CA PRO A 73 -17.00 6.88 10.46
C PRO A 73 -17.01 7.54 9.07
N LYS A 74 -16.45 8.75 8.90
CA LYS A 74 -16.39 9.42 7.59
C LYS A 74 -15.05 9.25 6.87
N ARG A 75 -14.01 8.72 7.53
CA ARG A 75 -12.66 8.66 6.94
C ARG A 75 -12.36 7.40 6.14
N PHE A 76 -13.08 6.30 6.37
CA PHE A 76 -12.90 5.05 5.62
C PHE A 76 -14.25 4.55 5.14
N GLY A 77 -14.53 4.79 3.85
CA GLY A 77 -15.64 4.16 3.12
C GLY A 77 -15.39 2.67 2.92
N LEU A 78 -15.25 1.91 4.01
CA LEU A 78 -15.22 0.46 3.97
C LEU A 78 -16.67 -0.03 4.03
N LEU A 79 -17.25 -0.23 2.85
CA LEU A 79 -18.52 -0.90 2.65
C LEU A 79 -18.49 -2.24 3.40
N ARG A 80 -19.22 -2.30 4.52
CA ARG A 80 -19.51 -3.55 5.23
C ARG A 80 -20.54 -4.31 4.40
N TYR A 81 -20.11 -5.39 3.75
CA TYR A 81 -21.04 -6.42 3.31
C TYR A 81 -21.54 -7.17 4.54
N GLY A 82 -22.84 -7.08 4.81
CA GLY A 82 -23.54 -7.99 5.70
C GLY A 82 -24.06 -9.18 4.91
N ASN A 83 -23.90 -10.38 5.46
CA ASN A 83 -24.99 -11.24 5.91
C ASN A 83 -24.43 -12.27 6.90
#